data_AF-A0A661HT73-F1
#
_entry.id   AF-A0A661HT73-F1
#
_cell.length_a   1.000
_cell.length_b   1.000
_cell.length_c   1.000
_cell.angle_alpha   90.00
_cell.angle_beta   90.00
_cell.angle_gamma   90.00
#
_symmetry.space_group_name_H-M   'P 1'
#
loop_
_entity.id
_entity.type
_entity.pdbx_description
1 polymer ?
#
loop_
_entity_poly.entity_id
_entity_poly.type
_entity_poly.pdbx_seq_one_letter_code
_entity_poly.pdbx_strand_id
1 'polypeptide(L)' 'MDLYTQYTYEKKWMKTSQKDALRMIEEEMPETDAEGTLKYILSETSKDKTITLGGCRFRKSA' A
#
# COMPACT_ATOMS: atom_id res chain seq x y z
N MET A 1 -6.12 10.96 -3.88
CA MET A 1 -6.61 9.63 -3.49
C MET A 1 -5.72 9.18 -2.37
N ASP A 2 -6.24 9.28 -1.17
CA ASP A 2 -5.49 9.01 0.05
C ASP A 2 -5.54 7.50 0.32
N LEU A 3 -4.42 6.94 0.74
CA LEU A 3 -4.28 5.51 1.02
C LEU A 3 -4.03 5.36 2.51
N TYR A 4 -4.54 4.28 3.10
CA TYR A 4 -4.09 3.86 4.41
C TYR A 4 -3.13 2.68 4.26
N THR A 5 -2.00 2.76 4.95
CA THR A 5 -1.09 1.63 5.13
C THR A 5 -1.10 1.17 6.57
N GLN A 6 -0.87 -0.12 6.79
CA GLN A 6 -0.71 -0.71 8.10
C GLN A 6 0.34 -1.80 8.04
N TYR A 7 1.39 -1.67 8.84
CA TYR A 7 2.28 -2.78 9.10
C TYR A 7 1.60 -3.82 9.99
N THR A 8 1.82 -5.11 9.68
CA THR A 8 1.27 -6.25 10.42
C THR A 8 1.66 -6.25 11.90
N TYR A 9 2.83 -5.70 12.24
CA TYR A 9 3.32 -5.60 13.62
C TYR A 9 2.74 -4.39 14.38
N GLU A 10 2.50 -3.25 13.74
CA GLU A 10 2.01 -2.02 14.39
C GLU A 10 0.49 -1.99 14.59
N LYS A 11 -0.28 -2.78 13.82
CA LYS A 11 -1.76 -2.84 13.85
C LYS A 11 -2.47 -1.48 13.77
N LYS A 12 -1.78 -0.42 13.34
CA LYS A 12 -2.30 0.94 13.20
C LYS A 12 -2.34 1.32 11.73
N TRP A 13 -3.45 1.90 11.29
CA TRP A 13 -3.57 2.48 9.97
C TRP A 13 -3.01 3.89 9.96
N MET A 14 -2.09 4.18 9.05
CA MET A 14 -1.52 5.51 8.84
C MET A 14 -1.94 6.04 7.48
N LYS A 15 -2.26 7.33 7.41
CA LYS A 15 -2.49 7.99 6.12
C LYS A 15 -1.17 8.03 5.38
N THR A 16 -1.18 7.57 4.14
CA THR A 16 -0.01 7.43 3.30
C THR A 16 -0.34 8.00 1.93
N SER A 17 0.50 8.92 1.49
CA SER A 17 0.41 9.46 0.13
C SER A 17 0.86 8.40 -0.87
N GLN A 18 0.46 8.52 -2.14
CA GLN A 18 0.94 7.61 -3.19
C GLN A 18 2.48 7.58 -3.28
N LYS A 19 3.14 8.72 -3.06
CA LYS A 19 4.60 8.82 -3.06
C LYS A 19 5.23 8.03 -1.91
N ASP A 20 4.68 8.11 -0.70
CA ASP A 20 5.16 7.32 0.44
C ASP A 20 4.86 5.84 0.24
N ALA A 21 3.67 5.50 -0.27
CA ALA A 21 3.31 4.12 -0.57
C ALA A 21 4.25 3.50 -1.61
N LEU A 22 4.65 4.26 -2.64
CA LEU A 22 5.64 3.81 -3.62
C LEU A 22 6.97 3.47 -2.95
N ARG A 23 7.49 4.39 -2.11
CA ARG A 23 8.73 4.18 -1.37
C ARG A 23 8.65 2.95 -0.47
N MET A 24 7.53 2.76 0.24
CA MET A 24 7.31 1.57 1.07
C MET A 24 7.33 0.28 0.25
N ILE A 25 6.78 0.30 -0.96
CA ILE A 25 6.79 -0.87 -1.86
C ILE A 25 8.21 -1.13 -2.39
N GLU A 26 8.95 -0.09 -2.77
CA GLU A 26 10.37 -0.22 -3.18
C GLU A 26 11.25 -0.75 -2.05
N GLU A 27 11.00 -0.31 -0.81
CA GLU A 27 11.74 -0.78 0.37
C GLU A 27 11.41 -2.24 0.74
N GLU A 28 10.13 -2.65 0.66
CA GLU A 28 9.72 -4.03 0.93
C GLU A 28 10.07 -4.99 -0.21
N MET A 29 9.98 -4.55 -1.47
CA MET A 29 10.21 -5.35 -2.67
C MET A 29 11.06 -4.60 -3.71
N PRO A 30 12.39 -4.46 -3.49
CA PRO A 30 13.28 -3.74 -4.40
C PRO A 30 13.47 -4.43 -5.76
N GLU A 31 13.18 -5.73 -5.84
CA GLU A 31 13.33 -6.53 -7.07
C GLU A 31 12.06 -6.52 -7.94
N THR A 32 11.00 -5.83 -7.52
CA THR A 32 9.70 -5.77 -8.20
C THR A 32 9.42 -4.37 -8.73
N ASP A 33 8.61 -4.28 -9.78
CA ASP A 33 8.09 -3.01 -10.29
C ASP A 33 7.14 -2.36 -9.27
N ALA A 34 7.67 -1.41 -8.50
CA ALA A 34 6.92 -0.73 -7.44
C ALA A 34 5.76 0.11 -8.00
N GLU A 35 5.93 0.74 -9.16
CA GLU A 35 4.89 1.56 -9.79
C GLU A 35 3.70 0.71 -10.26
N GLY A 36 3.94 -0.42 -10.92
CA GLY A 36 2.91 -1.35 -11.34
C GLY A 36 2.20 -2.00 -10.15
N THR A 37 2.95 -2.30 -9.10
CA THR A 37 2.38 -2.80 -7.84
C THR A 37 1.50 -1.75 -7.17
N LEU A 38 1.94 -0.49 -7.12
CA LEU A 38 1.12 0.62 -6.62
C LEU A 38 -0.15 0.81 -7.45
N LYS A 39 -0.06 0.74 -8.78
CA LYS A 39 -1.25 0.79 -9.67
C LYS A 39 -2.21 -0.35 -9.38
N TYR A 40 -1.72 -1.56 -9.18
CA TYR A 40 -2.53 -2.72 -8.81
C TYR A 40 -3.24 -2.48 -7.46
N ILE A 41 -2.50 -2.02 -6.45
CA ILE A 41 -3.05 -1.69 -5.13
C ILE A 41 -4.15 -0.64 -5.25
N LEU A 42 -3.90 0.46 -5.97
CA LEU A 42 -4.88 1.52 -6.15
C LEU A 42 -6.15 1.00 -6.86
N SER A 43 -6.00 0.15 -7.87
CA SER A 43 -7.12 -0.45 -8.61
C SER A 43 -7.96 -1.38 -7.73
N GLU A 44 -7.32 -2.25 -6.94
CA GLU A 44 -8.04 -3.19 -6.08
C GLU A 44 -8.61 -2.54 -4.83
N THR A 45 -7.87 -1.62 -4.20
CA THR A 45 -8.37 -0.87 -3.03
C THR A 45 -9.51 0.07 -3.39
N SER A 46 -9.61 0.52 -4.64
CA SER A 46 -10.79 1.22 -5.15
C SER A 46 -12.08 0.39 -5.08
N LYS A 47 -11.96 -0.94 -5.02
CA LYS A 47 -13.07 -1.91 -4.90
C LYS A 47 -13.33 -2.31 -3.44
N ASP A 48 -12.90 -1.49 -2.48
CA ASP A 48 -13.00 -1.75 -1.03
C ASP A 48 -12.19 -2.97 -0.55
N LYS A 49 -11.23 -3.45 -1.36
CA LYS A 49 -10.35 -4.55 -0.96
C LYS A 49 -9.17 -4.04 -0.14
N THR A 50 -8.69 -4.89 0.76
CA THR A 50 -7.42 -4.69 1.45
C THR A 50 -6.35 -5.55 0.78
N ILE A 51 -5.27 -4.93 0.32
CA ILE A 51 -4.14 -5.63 -0.32
C ILE A 51 -3.05 -5.81 0.71
N THR A 52 -2.47 -7.01 0.78
CA THR A 52 -1.33 -7.30 1.66
C THR A 52 -0.12 -7.60 0.79
N LEU A 53 0.99 -6.96 1.12
CA LEU A 53 2.23 -7.03 0.38
C LEU A 53 3.34 -7.13 1.43
N GLY A 54 3.96 -8.31 1.54
CA GLY A 54 4.91 -8.60 2.61
C GLY A 54 4.29 -8.38 4.00
N GLY A 55 4.91 -7.50 4.78
CA GLY A 55 4.43 -7.07 6.10
C GLY A 55 3.47 -5.89 6.07
N CYS A 56 3.20 -5.31 4.91
CA CYS A 56 2.35 -4.13 4.73
C CYS A 56 0.95 -4.48 4.24
N ARG A 57 -0.06 -3.79 4.78
CA ARG A 57 -1.44 -3.82 4.29
C ARG A 57 -1.81 -2.46 3.75
N PHE A 58 -2.57 -2.45 2.66
CA PHE A 58 -3.00 -1.26 1.93
C PHE A 58 -4.52 -1.29 1.80
N ARG A 59 -5.18 -0.17 2.10
CA ARG A 59 -6.60 0.02 1.85
C ARG A 59 -6.88 1.45 1.40
N LYS A 60 -8.00 1.66 0.72
CA LYS A 60 -8.47 3.00 0.36
C LYS A 60 -8.76 3.79 1.63
N SER A 61 -8.39 5.07 1.66
CA SER A 61 -8.93 5.95 2.68
C SER A 61 -10.38 6.25 2.37
N ALA A 62 -11.27 5.98 3.34
CA ALA A 62 -12.63 6.48 3.34
C ALA A 62 -12.64 8.01 3.25
#